data_AF-A0A258DZY9-F1
#
_entry.id   AF-A0A258DZY9-F1
#
_cell.length_a   1.000
_cell.length_b   1.000
_cell.length_c   1.000
_cell.angle_alpha   90.00
_cell.angle_beta   90.00
_cell.angle_gamma   90.00
#
_symmetry.space_group_name_H-M   'P 1'
#
loop_
_entity.id
_entity.type
_entity.pdbx_description
1 polymer ?
#
loop_
_entity_poly.entity_id
_entity_poly.type
_entity_poly.pdbx_seq_one_letter_code
_entity_poly.pdbx_strand_id
1 'polypeptide(L)'
;MAAQTLLAITTRGPGLYAFTREATAFVARAGIESGLLTLFVRHTSCSLLIQENADPDVRVDLDAFFRRLVPSADDPAMEYLVHRAEGPDDMPAHIKAALTPVSLSIPVMAGRLALGTWQGIYLFEHRARPHRREVVSFLKSLFGGRKAADAAPAGPLKSIEHNGFTIHATPYQEGGQWQLCGVVEKTVEGELKSHRFVRADRFPGQAEAVDFTLVKGQQLVDQQGEAVFR
;
A
#
# COMPACT_ATOMS: atom_id res chain seq x y z
N MET A 1 -0.83 12.53 16.97
CA MET A 1 0.17 11.61 17.56
C MET A 1 1.27 11.35 16.55
N ALA A 2 2.50 11.16 17.01
CA ALA A 2 3.65 10.80 16.19
C ALA A 2 4.51 9.77 16.92
N ALA A 3 5.18 8.90 16.16
CA ALA A 3 6.13 7.92 16.65
C ALA A 3 7.38 7.95 15.76
N GLN A 4 8.54 7.63 16.34
CA GLN A 4 9.78 7.52 15.57
C GLN A 4 10.66 6.40 16.10
N THR A 5 11.44 5.77 15.22
CA THR A 5 12.47 4.80 15.57
C THR A 5 13.59 4.82 14.55
N LEU A 6 14.74 4.26 14.94
CA LEU A 6 15.83 3.94 14.02
C LEU A 6 15.78 2.44 13.72
N LEU A 7 15.75 2.08 12.43
CA LEU A 7 15.91 0.70 11.98
C LEU A 7 17.33 0.50 11.47
N ALA A 8 18.00 -0.55 11.94
CA ALA A 8 19.35 -0.90 11.51
C ALA A 8 19.31 -2.10 10.58
N ILE A 9 19.80 -1.93 9.36
CA ILE A 9 19.83 -2.97 8.33
C ILE A 9 21.28 -3.36 8.07
N THR A 10 21.60 -4.65 8.22
CA THR A 10 22.94 -5.16 7.93
C THR A 10 22.98 -5.69 6.50
N THR A 11 23.96 -5.22 5.74
CA THR A 11 24.19 -5.60 4.35
C THR A 11 25.50 -6.37 4.24
N ARG A 12 25.58 -7.29 3.27
CA ARG A 12 26.76 -8.14 3.02
C ARG A 12 27.48 -7.80 1.71
N GLY A 13 26.93 -6.86 0.95
CA GLY A 13 27.35 -6.50 -0.41
C GLY A 13 26.16 -5.96 -1.20
N PRO A 14 26.32 -5.69 -2.50
CA PRO A 14 25.31 -4.97 -3.27
C PRO A 14 24.04 -5.79 -3.45
N GLY A 15 22.90 -5.13 -3.49
CA GLY A 15 21.60 -5.77 -3.73
C GLY A 15 20.49 -5.24 -2.83
N LEU A 16 19.32 -5.83 -2.98
CA LEU A 16 18.10 -5.41 -2.28
C LEU A 16 17.88 -6.21 -0.99
N TYR A 17 17.86 -5.50 0.14
CA TYR A 17 17.64 -6.05 1.47
C TYR A 17 16.23 -5.68 1.94
N ALA A 18 15.33 -6.66 1.98
CA ALA A 18 13.96 -6.44 2.43
C ALA A 18 13.93 -6.08 3.91
N PHE A 19 13.17 -5.04 4.27
CA PHE A 19 12.91 -4.69 5.67
C PHE A 19 11.44 -4.34 5.93
N THR A 20 10.55 -4.89 5.09
CA THR A 20 9.10 -4.65 5.16
C THR A 20 8.53 -5.09 6.51
N ARG A 21 9.01 -6.20 7.07
CA ARG A 21 8.55 -6.74 8.35
C ARG A 21 8.83 -5.77 9.50
N GLU A 22 10.01 -5.18 9.51
CA GLU A 22 10.47 -4.22 10.50
C GLU A 22 9.64 -2.94 10.45
N ALA A 23 9.39 -2.43 9.24
CA ALA A 23 8.51 -1.29 9.01
C ALA A 23 7.07 -1.56 9.47
N THR A 24 6.49 -2.71 9.10
CA THR A 24 5.15 -3.13 9.54
C THR A 24 5.07 -3.26 11.06
N ALA A 25 6.09 -3.87 11.68
CA ALA A 25 6.14 -4.02 13.14
C ALA A 25 6.23 -2.66 13.86
N PHE A 26 6.94 -1.68 13.28
CA PHE A 26 6.97 -0.32 13.80
C PHE A 26 5.59 0.35 13.74
N VAL A 27 4.90 0.28 12.59
CA VAL A 27 3.55 0.84 12.42
C VAL A 27 2.57 0.20 13.42
N ALA A 28 2.58 -1.12 13.55
CA ALA A 28 1.70 -1.83 14.47
C ALA A 28 1.92 -1.41 15.93
N ARG A 29 3.18 -1.26 16.37
CA ARG A 29 3.50 -0.80 17.74
C ARG A 29 3.11 0.65 17.99
N ALA A 30 3.12 1.49 16.96
CA ALA A 30 2.77 2.90 17.09
C ALA A 30 1.26 3.13 17.31
N GLY A 31 0.41 2.16 16.96
CA GLY A 31 -1.04 2.24 17.20
C GLY A 31 -1.74 3.40 16.46
N ILE A 32 -1.13 3.89 15.37
CA ILE A 32 -1.70 4.97 14.55
C ILE A 32 -2.51 4.34 13.42
N GLU A 33 -3.84 4.51 13.48
CA GLU A 33 -4.78 3.93 12.51
C GLU A 33 -4.68 4.53 11.11
N SER A 34 -4.49 5.86 11.01
CA SER A 34 -4.34 6.56 9.74
C SER A 34 -3.26 7.64 9.84
N GLY A 35 -2.32 7.62 8.89
CA GLY A 35 -1.14 8.47 8.94
C GLY A 35 -0.22 8.31 7.74
N LEU A 36 0.97 8.89 7.84
CA LEU A 36 2.03 8.74 6.86
C LEU A 36 3.29 8.25 7.56
N LEU A 37 3.81 7.11 7.11
CA LEU A 37 5.14 6.64 7.44
C LEU A 37 6.14 7.26 6.47
N THR A 38 7.09 8.00 7.00
CA THR A 38 8.30 8.42 6.28
C THR A 38 9.46 7.52 6.69
N LEU A 39 10.15 6.96 5.70
CA LEU A 39 11.39 6.20 5.86
C LEU A 39 12.51 6.98 5.19
N PHE A 40 13.54 7.38 5.94
CA PHE A 40 14.66 8.15 5.44
C PHE A 40 15.98 7.45 5.74
N VAL A 41 16.76 7.11 4.72
CA VAL A 41 18.08 6.50 4.92
C VAL A 41 19.12 7.57 5.17
N ARG A 42 19.89 7.44 6.27
CA ARG A 42 20.91 8.41 6.68
C ARG A 42 22.28 8.12 6.05
N HIS A 43 22.29 7.76 4.78
CA HIS A 43 23.48 7.30 4.04
C HIS A 43 23.42 7.82 2.61
N THR A 44 24.59 8.06 2.02
CA THR A 44 24.73 8.64 0.67
C THR A 44 25.17 7.61 -0.38
N SER A 45 25.39 6.35 0.03
CA SER A 45 25.87 5.25 -0.81
C SER A 45 24.93 4.03 -0.80
N CYS A 46 23.68 4.23 -0.38
CA CYS A 46 22.59 3.25 -0.48
C CYS A 46 21.25 4.00 -0.59
N SER A 47 20.21 3.30 -1.00
CA SER A 47 18.90 3.89 -1.29
C SER A 47 17.75 3.11 -0.68
N LEU A 48 16.54 3.62 -0.82
CA LEU A 48 15.30 2.97 -0.46
C LEU A 48 14.42 2.74 -1.69
N LEU A 49 13.81 1.57 -1.79
CA LEU A 49 12.92 1.22 -2.89
C LEU A 49 11.65 0.54 -2.38
N ILE A 50 10.56 0.72 -3.14
CA ILE A 50 9.39 -0.15 -3.10
C ILE A 50 9.36 -0.91 -4.41
N GLN A 51 9.51 -2.23 -4.36
CA GLN A 51 9.59 -3.10 -5.53
C GLN A 51 8.89 -4.43 -5.28
N GLU A 52 8.83 -5.29 -6.29
CA GLU A 52 8.25 -6.61 -6.17
C GLU A 52 8.93 -7.46 -5.07
N ASN A 53 8.13 -8.25 -4.33
CA ASN A 53 8.61 -9.16 -3.28
C ASN A 53 8.23 -10.64 -3.48
N ALA A 54 7.64 -10.99 -4.61
CA ALA A 54 7.30 -12.37 -4.97
C ALA A 54 8.43 -13.05 -5.75
N ASP A 55 8.82 -12.46 -6.88
CA ASP A 55 9.85 -13.04 -7.73
C ASP A 55 11.27 -12.60 -7.30
N PRO A 56 12.15 -13.54 -6.90
CA PRO A 56 13.54 -13.21 -6.60
C PRO A 56 14.32 -12.66 -7.78
N ASP A 57 13.94 -12.97 -9.02
CA ASP A 57 14.64 -12.59 -10.26
C ASP A 57 14.55 -11.07 -10.49
N VAL A 58 13.44 -10.43 -10.10
CA VAL A 58 13.29 -8.96 -10.16
C VAL A 58 14.42 -8.26 -9.41
N ARG A 59 14.85 -8.80 -8.27
CA ARG A 59 15.95 -8.22 -7.49
C ARG A 59 17.30 -8.41 -8.19
N VAL A 60 17.50 -9.56 -8.84
CA VAL A 60 18.71 -9.86 -9.61
C VAL A 60 18.81 -8.92 -10.80
N ASP A 61 17.71 -8.75 -11.54
CA ASP A 61 17.65 -7.90 -12.73
C ASP A 61 17.82 -6.42 -12.39
N LEU A 62 17.20 -5.93 -11.30
CA LEU A 62 17.41 -4.56 -10.83
C LEU A 62 18.87 -4.31 -10.48
N ASP A 63 19.49 -5.21 -9.71
CA ASP A 63 20.90 -5.11 -9.34
C ASP A 63 21.81 -5.15 -10.58
N ALA A 64 21.55 -6.06 -11.52
CA ALA A 64 22.28 -6.15 -12.79
C ALA A 64 22.12 -4.87 -13.65
N PHE A 65 20.89 -4.34 -13.75
CA PHE A 65 20.60 -3.11 -14.49
C PHE A 65 21.39 -1.94 -13.92
N PHE A 66 21.36 -1.73 -12.60
CA PHE A 66 22.08 -0.62 -11.98
C PHE A 66 23.60 -0.80 -12.02
N ARG A 67 24.12 -2.03 -11.97
CA ARG A 67 25.55 -2.29 -12.24
C ARG A 67 25.96 -1.90 -13.66
N ARG A 68 25.09 -2.14 -14.65
CA ARG A 68 25.34 -1.74 -16.05
C ARG A 68 25.19 -0.23 -16.24
N LEU A 69 24.19 0.38 -15.61
CA LEU A 69 23.90 1.81 -15.73
C LEU A 69 25.00 2.67 -15.09
N VAL A 70 25.53 2.23 -13.95
CA VAL A 70 26.61 2.92 -13.23
C VAL A 70 27.66 1.86 -12.86
N PRO A 71 28.62 1.60 -13.76
CA PRO A 71 29.65 0.60 -13.56
C PRO A 71 30.68 1.04 -12.51
N SER A 72 31.63 0.15 -12.23
CA SER A 72 32.79 0.44 -11.37
C SER A 72 33.52 1.69 -11.87
N ALA A 73 34.11 2.46 -10.95
CA ALA A 73 34.91 3.63 -11.33
C ALA A 73 36.11 3.25 -12.22
N ASP A 74 36.57 2.00 -12.15
CA ASP A 74 37.67 1.47 -12.98
C ASP A 74 37.25 1.16 -14.44
N ASP A 75 35.96 1.23 -14.75
CA ASP A 75 35.48 1.12 -16.13
C ASP A 75 35.95 2.35 -16.93
N PRO A 76 36.47 2.20 -18.17
CA PRO A 76 36.89 3.32 -19.01
C PRO A 76 35.79 4.38 -19.22
N ALA A 77 34.52 3.98 -19.23
CA ALA A 77 33.39 4.91 -19.34
C ALA A 77 33.28 5.87 -18.13
N MET A 78 33.97 5.57 -17.03
CA MET A 78 33.95 6.32 -15.77
C MET A 78 35.24 7.12 -15.52
N GLU A 79 36.11 7.31 -16.54
CA GLU A 79 37.35 8.11 -16.42
C GLU A 79 37.12 9.56 -15.96
N TYR A 80 35.91 10.10 -16.18
CA TYR A 80 35.54 11.44 -15.73
C TYR A 80 35.38 11.57 -14.20
N LEU A 81 35.36 10.45 -13.46
CA LEU A 81 35.21 10.47 -12.01
C LEU A 81 36.51 10.88 -11.30
N VAL A 82 36.43 11.97 -10.55
CA VAL A 82 37.54 12.49 -9.73
C VAL A 82 37.61 11.85 -8.34
N HIS A 83 36.46 11.54 -7.73
CA HIS A 83 36.40 10.92 -6.40
C HIS A 83 36.70 9.42 -6.47
N ARG A 84 37.92 9.02 -6.12
CA ARG A 84 38.40 7.62 -6.23
C ARG A 84 39.06 7.07 -4.95
N ALA A 85 39.13 7.86 -3.89
CA ALA A 85 39.93 7.53 -2.70
C ALA A 85 39.38 6.36 -1.87
N GLU A 86 38.08 6.09 -1.94
CA GLU A 86 37.38 5.13 -1.06
C GLU A 86 37.02 3.80 -1.73
N GLY A 87 37.74 3.49 -2.81
CA GLY A 87 37.55 2.29 -3.62
C GLY A 87 36.68 2.52 -4.86
N PRO A 88 36.74 1.58 -5.82
CA PRO A 88 36.15 1.80 -7.14
C PRO A 88 34.62 1.69 -7.16
N ASP A 89 34.00 1.22 -6.07
CA ASP A 89 32.55 1.13 -5.91
C ASP A 89 31.93 2.36 -5.23
N ASP A 90 32.73 3.25 -4.64
CA ASP A 90 32.24 4.34 -3.80
C ASP A 90 31.50 5.43 -4.58
N MET A 91 32.18 6.11 -5.51
CA MET A 91 31.53 7.14 -6.32
C MET A 91 30.37 6.58 -7.17
N PRO A 92 30.46 5.38 -7.78
CA PRO A 92 29.30 4.72 -8.38
C PRO A 92 28.13 4.53 -7.41
N ALA A 93 28.37 4.18 -6.14
CA ALA A 93 27.32 4.07 -5.14
C ALA A 93 26.65 5.41 -4.84
N HIS A 94 27.40 6.51 -4.79
CA HIS A 94 26.86 7.86 -4.69
C HIS A 94 25.99 8.24 -5.89
N ILE A 95 26.43 7.91 -7.11
CA ILE A 95 25.64 8.17 -8.33
C ILE A 95 24.34 7.37 -8.31
N LYS A 96 24.39 6.06 -7.98
CA LYS A 96 23.19 5.24 -7.85
C LYS A 96 22.24 5.79 -6.80
N ALA A 97 22.76 6.27 -5.67
CA ALA A 97 21.96 6.92 -4.63
C ALA A 97 21.33 8.24 -5.08
N ALA A 98 22.03 9.04 -5.89
CA ALA A 98 21.46 10.27 -6.47
C ALA A 98 20.35 9.98 -7.49
N LEU A 99 20.39 8.83 -8.17
CA LEU A 99 19.39 8.39 -9.15
C LEU A 99 18.17 7.72 -8.54
N THR A 100 18.18 7.41 -7.24
CA THR A 100 17.13 6.62 -6.59
C THR A 100 16.67 7.28 -5.29
N PRO A 101 15.47 6.94 -4.78
CA PRO A 101 14.96 7.57 -3.57
C PRO A 101 15.82 7.25 -2.34
N VAL A 102 16.11 8.26 -1.53
CA VAL A 102 16.65 8.09 -0.16
C VAL A 102 15.57 8.28 0.91
N SER A 103 14.37 8.67 0.48
CA SER A 103 13.19 8.88 1.32
C SER A 103 11.98 8.24 0.67
N LEU A 104 11.20 7.49 1.46
CA LEU A 104 9.92 6.93 1.06
C LEU A 104 8.82 7.49 1.96
N SER A 105 7.65 7.75 1.37
CA SER A 105 6.44 8.16 2.06
C SER A 105 5.34 7.14 1.78
N ILE A 106 4.91 6.42 2.80
CA ILE A 106 3.98 5.28 2.68
C ILE A 106 2.73 5.57 3.53
N PRO A 107 1.53 5.61 2.94
CA PRO A 107 0.31 5.79 3.71
C PRO A 107 0.10 4.64 4.69
N VAL A 108 -0.46 4.97 5.85
CA VAL A 108 -0.95 4.00 6.84
C VAL A 108 -2.47 4.09 6.87
N MET A 109 -3.14 2.95 6.73
CA MET A 109 -4.60 2.80 6.71
C MET A 109 -5.00 1.61 7.57
N ALA A 110 -5.96 1.80 8.48
CA ALA A 110 -6.39 0.80 9.45
C ALA A 110 -5.20 0.13 10.19
N GLY A 111 -4.22 0.95 10.59
CA GLY A 111 -3.03 0.50 11.31
C GLY A 111 -2.05 -0.34 10.49
N ARG A 112 -2.20 -0.36 9.16
CA ARG A 112 -1.34 -1.15 8.24
C ARG A 112 -0.71 -0.25 7.18
N LEU A 113 0.46 -0.64 6.70
CA LEU A 113 1.06 -0.02 5.52
C LEU A 113 0.15 -0.28 4.31
N ALA A 114 -0.22 0.76 3.58
CA ALA A 114 -1.03 0.68 2.37
C ALA A 114 -0.18 0.28 1.15
N LEU A 115 0.52 -0.85 1.26
CA LEU A 115 1.30 -1.46 0.18
C LEU A 115 0.38 -2.38 -0.65
N GLY A 116 0.65 -2.47 -1.96
CA GLY A 116 0.04 -3.50 -2.80
C GLY A 116 0.54 -4.91 -2.43
N THR A 117 -0.19 -5.95 -2.86
CA THR A 117 0.10 -7.36 -2.54
C THR A 117 1.56 -7.74 -2.80
N TRP A 118 2.12 -7.23 -3.89
CA TRP A 118 3.48 -7.55 -4.36
C TRP A 118 4.52 -6.51 -3.95
N GLN A 119 4.15 -5.45 -3.21
CA GLN A 119 5.09 -4.41 -2.85
C GLN A 119 5.83 -4.74 -1.56
N GLY A 120 7.16 -4.84 -1.67
CA GLY A 120 8.10 -4.88 -0.55
C GLY A 120 8.92 -3.61 -0.46
N ILE A 121 9.28 -3.23 0.76
CA ILE A 121 10.22 -2.16 1.09
C ILE A 121 11.63 -2.74 1.20
N TYR A 122 12.56 -2.14 0.48
CA TYR A 122 13.95 -2.57 0.38
C TYR A 122 14.92 -1.44 0.67
N LEU A 123 16.02 -1.78 1.33
CA LEU A 123 17.25 -1.01 1.26
C LEU A 123 18.07 -1.54 0.10
N PHE A 124 18.44 -0.67 -0.83
CA PHE A 124 19.31 -1.02 -1.95
C PHE A 124 20.75 -0.64 -1.60
N GLU A 125 21.55 -1.66 -1.29
CA GLU A 125 22.98 -1.50 -1.04
C GLU A 125 23.72 -1.42 -2.37
N HIS A 126 24.57 -0.39 -2.50
CA HIS A 126 25.37 -0.19 -3.70
C HIS A 126 26.85 -0.53 -3.47
N ARG A 127 27.29 -0.59 -2.21
CA ARG A 127 28.68 -0.88 -1.84
C ARG A 127 28.95 -2.38 -1.82
N ALA A 128 30.18 -2.75 -2.18
CA ALA A 128 30.64 -4.13 -2.22
C ALA A 128 30.88 -4.72 -0.83
N ARG A 129 31.40 -3.91 0.09
CA ARG A 129 31.72 -4.34 1.46
C ARG A 129 30.46 -4.38 2.35
N PRO A 130 30.44 -5.21 3.42
CA PRO A 130 29.36 -5.19 4.40
C PRO A 130 29.21 -3.83 5.09
N HIS A 131 27.97 -3.41 5.33
CA HIS A 131 27.64 -2.19 6.05
C HIS A 131 26.52 -2.41 7.07
N ARG A 132 26.44 -1.50 8.05
CA ARG A 132 25.25 -1.31 8.90
C ARG A 132 24.61 0.01 8.51
N ARG A 133 23.46 -0.06 7.86
CA ARG A 133 22.69 1.09 7.37
C ARG A 133 21.60 1.46 8.36
N GLU A 134 21.27 2.74 8.40
CA GLU A 134 20.31 3.31 9.35
C GLU A 134 19.19 4.01 8.61
N VAL A 135 17.96 3.57 8.88
CA VAL A 135 16.74 4.14 8.34
C VAL A 135 15.94 4.77 9.48
N VAL A 136 15.78 6.09 9.43
CA VAL A 136 14.88 6.81 10.32
C VAL A 136 13.46 6.52 9.86
N SER A 137 12.66 5.98 10.77
CA SER A 137 11.24 5.73 10.56
C SER A 137 10.45 6.73 11.39
N PHE A 138 9.65 7.57 10.75
CA PHE A 138 8.81 8.57 11.39
C PHE A 138 7.37 8.36 10.93
N LEU A 139 6.46 8.12 11.87
CA LEU A 139 5.04 7.94 11.59
C LEU A 139 4.27 9.09 12.23
N LYS A 140 3.50 9.82 11.42
CA LYS A 140 2.63 10.91 11.89
C LYS A 140 1.19 10.61 11.52
N SER A 141 0.30 10.74 12.50
CA SER A 141 -1.14 10.72 12.24
C SER A 141 -1.54 11.94 11.42
N LEU A 142 -2.25 11.70 10.31
CA LEU A 142 -2.66 12.76 9.37
C LEU A 142 -4.04 13.33 9.67
N PHE A 143 -4.84 12.68 10.53
CA PHE A 143 -6.17 13.13 10.89
C PHE A 143 -6.35 13.04 12.41
N GLY A 144 -6.60 14.19 13.04
CA GLY A 144 -6.83 14.26 14.48
C GLY A 144 -8.17 13.63 14.85
N GLY A 145 -8.13 12.53 15.60
CA GLY A 145 -9.23 12.12 16.48
C GLY A 145 -10.55 11.78 15.79
N ARG A 146 -10.65 10.59 15.20
CA ARG A 146 -11.88 9.80 15.32
C ARG A 146 -11.52 8.34 15.15
N LYS A 147 -11.70 7.53 16.21
CA LYS A 147 -12.00 6.12 16.00
C LYS A 147 -13.22 6.12 15.08
N ALA A 148 -13.11 5.57 13.89
CA ALA A 148 -14.29 5.18 13.13
C ALA A 148 -14.99 4.16 14.04
N ALA A 149 -16.02 4.60 14.74
CA ALA A 149 -16.98 3.67 15.30
C ALA A 149 -17.53 2.90 14.09
N ASP A 150 -17.61 1.58 14.21
CA ASP A 150 -18.36 0.74 13.30
C ASP A 150 -19.81 1.24 13.28
N ALA A 151 -20.09 2.20 12.41
CA ALA A 151 -21.41 2.74 12.22
C ALA A 151 -22.14 1.75 11.33
N ALA A 152 -22.94 0.87 11.95
CA ALA A 152 -24.03 0.21 11.24
C ALA A 152 -24.82 1.28 10.46
N PRO A 153 -25.16 1.06 9.18
CA PRO A 153 -25.76 2.10 8.36
C PRO A 153 -27.11 2.53 8.92
N ALA A 154 -27.31 3.85 9.02
CA ALA A 154 -28.58 4.48 9.31
C ALA A 154 -29.47 4.45 8.05
N GLY A 155 -30.29 3.40 7.91
CA GLY A 155 -31.30 3.28 6.84
C GLY A 155 -30.75 3.27 5.41
N PRO A 156 -31.62 3.07 4.40
CA PRO A 156 -31.25 3.15 2.99
C PRO A 156 -30.99 4.60 2.59
N LEU A 157 -29.83 4.86 1.96
CA LEU A 157 -29.45 6.19 1.48
C LEU A 157 -30.13 6.54 0.16
N LYS A 158 -30.39 5.53 -0.67
CA LYS A 158 -31.11 5.64 -1.94
C LYS A 158 -31.74 4.29 -2.25
N SER A 159 -32.92 4.32 -2.86
CA SER A 159 -33.62 3.10 -3.26
C SER A 159 -34.13 3.25 -4.68
N ILE A 160 -34.16 2.16 -5.43
CA ILE A 160 -34.75 2.10 -6.78
C ILE A 160 -35.62 0.86 -6.91
N GLU A 161 -36.56 0.90 -7.84
CA GLU A 161 -37.29 -0.28 -8.30
C GLU A 161 -36.62 -0.84 -9.56
N HIS A 162 -36.51 -2.17 -9.65
CA HIS A 162 -35.96 -2.87 -10.81
C HIS A 162 -36.54 -4.27 -10.93
N ASN A 163 -37.18 -4.60 -12.05
CA ASN A 163 -37.77 -5.92 -12.33
C ASN A 163 -38.70 -6.47 -11.22
N GLY A 164 -39.44 -5.57 -10.57
CA GLY A 164 -40.35 -5.91 -9.46
C GLY A 164 -39.65 -6.15 -8.12
N PHE A 165 -38.37 -5.81 -8.01
CA PHE A 165 -37.62 -5.75 -6.76
C PHE A 165 -37.41 -4.30 -6.34
N THR A 166 -37.33 -4.06 -5.03
CA THR A 166 -36.80 -2.83 -4.46
C THR A 166 -35.35 -3.05 -4.07
N ILE A 167 -34.45 -2.20 -4.55
CA ILE A 167 -33.01 -2.26 -4.26
C ILE A 167 -32.65 -1.06 -3.40
N HIS A 168 -32.14 -1.33 -2.20
CA HIS A 168 -31.72 -0.34 -1.22
C HIS A 168 -30.19 -0.25 -1.15
N ALA A 169 -29.64 0.94 -1.37
CA ALA A 169 -28.23 1.22 -1.12
C ALA A 169 -27.99 1.53 0.36
N THR A 170 -27.21 0.68 1.03
CA THR A 170 -26.87 0.77 2.46
C THR A 170 -25.34 0.71 2.69
N PRO A 171 -24.51 1.47 1.95
CA PRO A 171 -23.07 1.45 2.17
C PRO A 171 -22.72 1.97 3.56
N TYR A 172 -21.68 1.42 4.15
CA TYR A 172 -21.20 1.79 5.48
C TYR A 172 -19.70 2.07 5.45
N GLN A 173 -19.22 2.85 6.41
CA GLN A 173 -17.80 3.17 6.49
C GLN A 173 -17.03 2.03 7.15
N GLU A 174 -15.97 1.58 6.50
CA GLU A 174 -15.04 0.60 7.02
C GLU A 174 -13.61 0.97 6.57
N GLY A 175 -12.70 1.15 7.52
CA GLY A 175 -11.30 1.48 7.19
C GLY A 175 -11.11 2.83 6.47
N GLY A 176 -12.02 3.79 6.65
CA GLY A 176 -11.98 5.11 6.00
C GLY A 176 -12.46 5.13 4.55
N GLN A 177 -13.01 4.01 4.07
CA GLN A 177 -13.68 3.90 2.78
C GLN A 177 -15.12 3.45 2.97
N TRP A 178 -15.95 3.62 1.95
CA TRP A 178 -17.34 3.20 1.91
C TRP A 178 -17.45 1.81 1.29
N GLN A 179 -17.85 0.82 2.07
CA GLN A 179 -18.09 -0.55 1.61
C GLN A 179 -19.39 -0.62 0.81
N LEU A 180 -19.34 -1.22 -0.38
CA LEU A 180 -20.52 -1.49 -1.19
C LEU A 180 -21.41 -2.51 -0.48
N CYS A 181 -22.60 -2.08 -0.05
CA CYS A 181 -23.56 -2.89 0.67
C CYS A 181 -24.97 -2.47 0.29
N GLY A 182 -25.82 -3.45 -0.03
CA GLY A 182 -27.21 -3.21 -0.37
C GLY A 182 -28.14 -4.31 0.11
N VAL A 183 -29.45 -4.04 0.00
CA VAL A 183 -30.52 -4.99 0.28
C VAL A 183 -31.44 -5.03 -0.93
N VAL A 184 -31.80 -6.22 -1.39
CA VAL A 184 -32.85 -6.42 -2.40
C VAL A 184 -34.08 -7.01 -1.74
N GLU A 185 -35.25 -6.46 -2.05
CA GLU A 185 -36.52 -6.88 -1.47
C GLU A 185 -37.56 -7.13 -2.55
N LYS A 186 -38.45 -8.10 -2.33
CA LYS A 186 -39.60 -8.37 -3.19
C LYS A 186 -40.68 -9.10 -2.42
N THR A 187 -41.94 -8.76 -2.69
CA THR A 187 -43.08 -9.53 -2.20
C THR A 187 -43.29 -10.77 -3.08
N VAL A 188 -43.11 -11.96 -2.50
CA VAL A 188 -43.31 -13.26 -3.14
C VAL A 188 -44.41 -13.99 -2.38
N GLU A 189 -45.49 -14.39 -3.06
CA GLU A 189 -46.65 -15.08 -2.46
C GLU A 189 -47.28 -14.33 -1.26
N GLY A 190 -47.20 -12.99 -1.26
CA GLY A 190 -47.74 -12.14 -0.19
C GLY A 190 -46.77 -11.90 0.97
N GLU A 191 -45.58 -12.51 0.97
CA GLU A 191 -44.54 -12.29 1.97
C GLU A 191 -43.41 -11.41 1.42
N LEU A 192 -42.98 -10.40 2.19
CA LEU A 192 -41.78 -9.62 1.86
C LEU A 192 -40.53 -10.49 2.10
N LYS A 193 -39.81 -10.81 1.03
CA LYS A 193 -38.47 -11.43 1.09
C LYS A 193 -37.41 -10.35 0.93
N SER A 194 -36.31 -10.52 1.67
CA SER A 194 -35.20 -9.57 1.70
C SER A 194 -33.87 -10.34 1.66
N HIS A 195 -32.92 -9.86 0.85
CA HIS A 195 -31.56 -10.40 0.77
C HIS A 195 -30.55 -9.26 0.84
N ARG A 196 -29.65 -9.33 1.84
CA ARG A 196 -28.54 -8.38 1.99
C ARG A 196 -27.31 -8.90 1.25
N PHE A 197 -26.71 -8.05 0.43
CA PHE A 197 -25.46 -8.34 -0.26
C PHE A 197 -24.38 -7.32 0.12
N VAL A 198 -23.14 -7.82 0.24
CA VAL A 198 -21.94 -7.01 0.44
C VAL A 198 -20.93 -7.43 -0.61
N ARG A 199 -20.34 -6.46 -1.32
CA ARG A 199 -19.26 -6.72 -2.29
C ARG A 199 -17.94 -6.25 -1.71
N ALA A 200 -16.82 -6.80 -2.17
CA ALA A 200 -15.49 -6.41 -1.69
C ALA A 200 -15.11 -4.97 -2.08
N ASP A 201 -15.76 -4.41 -3.10
CA ASP A 201 -15.56 -3.06 -3.60
C ASP A 201 -15.73 -1.99 -2.51
N ARG A 202 -14.73 -1.09 -2.42
CA ARG A 202 -14.68 0.02 -1.48
C ARG A 202 -14.44 1.32 -2.23
N PHE A 203 -15.13 2.38 -1.82
CA PHE A 203 -15.07 3.68 -2.48
C PHE A 203 -14.59 4.79 -1.53
N PRO A 204 -13.88 5.80 -2.01
CA PRO A 204 -13.52 6.95 -1.20
C PRO A 204 -14.75 7.82 -0.83
N GLY A 205 -15.79 7.84 -1.67
CA GLY A 205 -16.98 8.68 -1.49
C GLY A 205 -18.29 7.91 -1.27
N GLN A 206 -19.17 8.44 -0.42
CA GLN A 206 -20.48 7.85 -0.11
C GLN A 206 -21.39 7.78 -1.34
N ALA A 207 -21.46 8.87 -2.12
CA ALA A 207 -22.30 8.95 -3.31
C ALA A 207 -21.93 7.89 -4.35
N GLU A 208 -20.63 7.69 -4.57
CA GLU A 208 -20.10 6.68 -5.47
C GLU A 208 -20.46 5.26 -4.99
N ALA A 209 -20.24 4.97 -3.70
CA ALA A 209 -20.65 3.69 -3.12
C ALA A 209 -22.16 3.43 -3.26
N VAL A 210 -22.99 4.47 -3.12
CA VAL A 210 -24.44 4.39 -3.33
C VAL A 210 -24.75 4.01 -4.78
N ASP A 211 -24.23 4.74 -5.77
CA ASP A 211 -24.56 4.51 -7.17
C ASP A 211 -24.08 3.12 -7.65
N PHE A 212 -22.86 2.71 -7.27
CA PHE A 212 -22.36 1.37 -7.59
C PHE A 212 -23.12 0.26 -6.87
N THR A 213 -23.61 0.50 -5.65
CA THR A 213 -24.47 -0.47 -4.95
C THR A 213 -25.74 -0.74 -5.74
N LEU A 214 -26.39 0.30 -6.27
CA LEU A 214 -27.61 0.15 -7.05
C LEU A 214 -27.36 -0.63 -8.34
N VAL A 215 -26.30 -0.30 -9.08
CA VAL A 215 -25.89 -1.05 -10.28
C VAL A 215 -25.66 -2.53 -9.95
N LYS A 216 -24.98 -2.83 -8.84
CA LYS A 216 -24.74 -4.21 -8.41
C LYS A 216 -26.00 -4.93 -7.96
N GLY A 217 -26.93 -4.24 -7.32
CA GLY A 217 -28.24 -4.79 -6.98
C GLY A 217 -29.05 -5.14 -8.23
N GLN A 218 -29.03 -4.29 -9.27
CA GLN A 218 -29.71 -4.58 -10.54
C GLN A 218 -29.10 -5.80 -11.22
N GLN A 219 -27.76 -5.88 -11.30
CA GLN A 219 -27.06 -7.05 -11.84
C GLN A 219 -27.39 -8.34 -11.08
N LEU A 220 -27.49 -8.27 -9.75
CA LEU A 220 -27.85 -9.40 -8.91
C LEU A 220 -29.27 -9.89 -9.23
N VAL A 221 -30.23 -8.96 -9.33
CA VAL A 221 -31.62 -9.24 -9.71
C VAL A 221 -31.71 -9.81 -11.12
N ASP A 222 -30.98 -9.25 -12.09
CA ASP A 222 -31.01 -9.71 -13.49
C ASP A 222 -30.45 -11.13 -13.65
N GLN A 223 -29.42 -11.47 -12.86
CA GLN A 223 -28.75 -12.77 -12.94
C GLN A 223 -29.48 -13.87 -12.17
N GLN A 224 -30.09 -13.53 -11.03
CA GLN A 224 -30.60 -14.53 -10.08
C GLN A 224 -32.11 -14.46 -9.89
N GLY A 225 -32.77 -13.35 -10.22
CA GLY A 225 -34.19 -13.15 -9.99
C GLY A 225 -34.57 -13.48 -8.53
N GLU A 226 -35.66 -14.22 -8.35
CA GLU A 226 -36.13 -14.64 -7.02
C GLU A 226 -35.24 -15.69 -6.35
N ALA A 227 -34.30 -16.32 -7.08
CA ALA A 227 -33.36 -17.27 -6.49
C ALA A 227 -32.40 -16.62 -5.49
N VAL A 228 -32.28 -15.29 -5.49
CA VAL A 228 -31.49 -14.53 -4.51
C VAL A 228 -31.97 -14.70 -3.07
N PHE A 229 -33.23 -15.11 -2.86
CA PHE A 229 -33.82 -15.34 -1.54
C PHE A 229 -33.69 -16.79 -1.02
N ARG A 230 -33.02 -17.66 -1.78
CA ARG A 230 -32.82 -19.07 -1.39
C ARG A 230 -31.60 -19.27 -0.49
#